data_AF-N2IFV7-F1
#
_entry.id   AF-N2IFV7-F1
#
_cell.length_a   1.000
_cell.length_b   1.000
_cell.length_c   1.000
_cell.angle_alpha   90.00
_cell.angle_beta   90.00
_cell.angle_gamma   90.00
#
_symmetry.space_group_name_H-M   'P 1'
#
loop_
_entity.id
_entity.type
_entity.pdbx_description
1 polymer ?
#
loop_
_entity_poly.entity_id
_entity_poly.type
_entity_poly.pdbx_seq_one_letter_code
_entity_poly.pdbx_strand_id
1 'polypeptide(L)'
;MALTVCRKCKHQVVSNAKTCPNCGIKTPGARWYYLALTLAFLGITIWLLNSSESTNTAEPANTISKSEYGEKWPLTVDQVELACEPPTLITVKANGVTYALNGSARTHAKKYGWEDFEQIWRTDPASEAMGTSWKIPPTGLIAKGMELCKQA
;
A
#
# COMPACT_ATOMS: atom_id res chain seq x y z
N MET A 1 31.52 -52.38 -14.78
CA MET A 1 31.58 -51.71 -13.46
C MET A 1 32.08 -50.29 -13.69
N ALA A 2 31.31 -49.25 -13.37
CA ALA A 2 31.74 -47.87 -13.61
C ALA A 2 32.67 -47.40 -12.47
N LEU A 3 33.84 -46.88 -12.84
CA LEU A 3 34.80 -46.30 -11.90
C LEU A 3 34.63 -44.78 -11.92
N THR A 4 34.64 -44.15 -10.75
CA THR A 4 34.63 -42.70 -10.60
C THR A 4 35.83 -42.27 -9.77
N VAL A 5 36.33 -41.07 -10.04
CA VAL A 5 37.48 -40.54 -9.32
C VAL A 5 36.99 -39.91 -8.01
N CYS A 6 37.60 -40.29 -6.89
CA CYS A 6 37.29 -39.70 -5.60
C CYS A 6 37.72 -38.23 -5.56
N ARG A 7 36.82 -37.31 -5.24
CA ARG A 7 37.08 -35.86 -5.32
C ARG A 7 38.15 -35.34 -4.35
N LYS A 8 38.38 -36.01 -3.22
CA LYS A 8 39.36 -35.58 -2.21
C LYS A 8 40.77 -36.12 -2.48
N CYS A 9 40.92 -37.43 -2.65
CA CYS A 9 42.22 -38.08 -2.84
C CYS A 9 42.56 -38.44 -4.30
N LYS A 10 41.68 -38.15 -5.25
CA LYS A 10 41.83 -38.43 -6.70
C LYS A 10 42.09 -39.90 -7.08
N HIS A 11 41.92 -40.83 -6.15
CA HIS A 11 42.02 -42.25 -6.43
C HIS A 11 40.78 -42.76 -7.15
N GLN A 12 40.93 -43.76 -8.02
CA GLN A 12 39.80 -44.40 -8.68
C GLN A 12 39.05 -45.28 -7.69
N VAL A 13 37.73 -45.10 -7.59
CA VAL A 13 36.86 -45.89 -6.73
C VAL A 13 35.64 -46.34 -7.50
N VAL A 14 35.04 -47.47 -7.11
CA VAL A 14 33.79 -47.93 -7.73
C VAL A 14 32.69 -46.88 -7.52
N SER A 15 31.96 -46.54 -8.57
CA SER A 15 31.00 -45.43 -8.57
C SER A 15 29.86 -45.59 -7.56
N ASN A 16 29.60 -46.83 -7.11
CA ASN A 16 28.56 -47.18 -6.15
C ASN A 16 29.08 -47.34 -4.71
N ALA A 17 30.35 -47.02 -4.43
CA ALA A 17 30.89 -47.09 -3.06
C ALA A 17 30.28 -45.97 -2.19
N LYS A 18 29.68 -46.35 -1.05
CA LYS A 18 29.13 -45.41 -0.06
C LYS A 18 30.23 -44.59 0.64
N THR A 19 31.46 -45.10 0.69
CA THR A 19 32.59 -44.43 1.34
C THR A 19 33.88 -44.70 0.58
N CYS A 20 34.73 -43.68 0.43
CA CYS A 20 36.05 -43.88 -0.17
C CYS A 20 36.98 -44.62 0.81
N PRO A 21 37.63 -45.73 0.42
CA PRO A 21 38.49 -46.51 1.31
C PRO A 21 39.81 -45.80 1.67
N ASN A 22 40.27 -44.84 0.83
CA ASN A 22 41.55 -44.15 1.06
C ASN A 22 41.38 -42.88 1.91
N CYS A 23 40.29 -42.11 1.72
CA CYS A 23 40.10 -40.83 2.41
C CYS A 23 38.85 -40.73 3.28
N GLY A 24 38.03 -41.79 3.36
CA GLY A 24 36.88 -41.87 4.26
C GLY A 24 35.69 -40.98 3.92
N ILE A 25 35.70 -40.24 2.81
CA ILE A 25 34.56 -39.38 2.46
C ILE A 25 33.33 -40.21 2.08
N LYS A 26 32.17 -39.82 2.61
CA LYS A 26 30.88 -40.43 2.25
C LYS A 26 30.48 -39.97 0.84
N THR A 27 30.03 -40.92 0.01
CA THR A 27 29.50 -40.73 -1.35
C THR A 27 30.38 -39.87 -2.28
N PRO A 28 31.52 -40.39 -2.77
CA PRO A 28 32.47 -39.63 -3.59
C PRO A 28 31.94 -39.21 -4.99
N GLY A 29 30.82 -39.78 -5.45
CA GLY A 29 30.27 -39.58 -6.80
C GLY A 29 28.84 -39.00 -6.88
N ALA A 30 28.24 -38.58 -5.76
CA ALA A 30 26.84 -38.16 -5.72
C ALA A 30 26.58 -36.84 -6.47
N ARG A 31 26.07 -36.93 -7.72
CA ARG A 31 25.63 -35.77 -8.53
C ARG A 31 24.36 -35.08 -7.97
N TRP A 32 23.56 -35.81 -7.19
CA TRP A 32 22.28 -35.33 -6.65
C TRP A 32 22.42 -34.12 -5.71
N TYR A 33 23.56 -33.98 -5.02
CA TYR A 33 23.80 -32.84 -4.14
C TYR A 33 23.85 -31.51 -4.91
N TYR A 34 24.45 -31.49 -6.10
CA TYR A 34 24.43 -30.28 -6.94
C TYR A 34 23.03 -29.99 -7.47
N LEU A 35 22.23 -31.01 -7.81
CA LEU A 35 20.84 -30.82 -8.23
C LEU A 35 19.96 -30.25 -7.09
N ALA A 36 20.16 -30.73 -5.87
CA ALA A 36 19.48 -30.21 -4.69
C ALA A 36 19.86 -28.75 -4.40
N LEU A 37 21.15 -28.40 -4.51
CA LEU A 37 21.61 -27.02 -4.36
C LEU A 37 21.06 -26.10 -5.46
N THR A 38 21.02 -26.54 -6.71
CA THR A 38 20.45 -25.72 -7.80
C THR A 38 18.96 -25.48 -7.60
N LEU A 39 18.19 -26.50 -7.17
CA LEU A 39 16.75 -26.35 -6.92
C LEU A 39 16.47 -25.45 -5.71
N ALA A 40 17.28 -25.52 -4.65
CA ALA A 40 17.16 -24.64 -3.50
C ALA A 40 17.43 -23.18 -3.87
N PHE A 41 18.48 -22.90 -4.66
CA PHE A 41 18.75 -21.54 -5.15
C PHE A 41 17.63 -21.04 -6.06
N LEU A 42 17.12 -21.88 -6.98
CA LEU A 42 16.03 -21.50 -7.89
C LEU A 42 14.74 -21.20 -7.12
N GLY A 43 14.42 -22.00 -6.10
CA GLY A 43 13.29 -21.76 -5.20
C GLY A 43 13.42 -20.47 -4.39
N ILE A 44 14.61 -20.17 -3.85
CA ILE A 44 14.88 -18.92 -3.13
C ILE A 44 14.79 -17.72 -4.07
N THR A 45 15.30 -17.82 -5.31
CA THR A 45 15.17 -16.72 -6.29
C THR A 45 13.72 -16.48 -6.71
N ILE A 46 12.91 -17.53 -6.89
CA ILE A 46 11.48 -17.40 -7.21
C ILE A 46 10.70 -16.81 -6.03
N TRP A 47 11.06 -17.19 -4.81
CA TRP A 47 10.46 -16.63 -3.60
C TRP A 47 10.82 -15.15 -3.39
N LEU A 48 12.07 -14.77 -3.65
CA LEU A 48 12.52 -13.36 -3.64
C LEU A 48 11.84 -12.53 -4.74
N LEU A 49 11.63 -13.10 -5.94
CA LEU A 49 10.90 -12.44 -7.04
C LEU A 49 9.41 -12.22 -6.72
N ASN A 50 8.79 -13.11 -5.92
CA ASN A 50 7.39 -12.97 -5.48
C ASN A 50 7.19 -11.97 -4.33
N SER A 51 8.27 -11.49 -3.71
CA SER A 51 8.18 -10.66 -2.49
C SER A 51 8.05 -9.15 -2.76
N SER A 52 7.92 -8.74 -4.02
CA SER A 52 7.84 -7.33 -4.40
C SER A 52 6.69 -7.08 -5.36
N GLU A 53 5.47 -7.34 -4.89
CA GLU A 53 4.26 -6.71 -5.42
C GLU A 53 3.75 -5.69 -4.40
N SER A 54 4.56 -4.66 -4.15
CA SER A 54 4.02 -3.40 -3.67
C SER A 54 3.33 -2.75 -4.87
N THR A 55 2.06 -3.06 -5.07
CA THR A 55 1.18 -2.17 -5.81
C THR A 55 1.18 -0.84 -5.06
N ASN A 56 2.10 0.05 -5.46
CA ASN A 56 1.94 1.48 -5.25
C ASN A 56 0.71 1.87 -6.08
N THR A 57 -0.47 1.60 -5.55
CA THR A 57 -1.65 2.36 -5.90
C THR A 57 -1.27 3.78 -5.51
N ALA A 58 -0.88 4.57 -6.50
CA ALA A 58 -0.71 6.00 -6.32
C ALA A 58 -2.07 6.52 -5.84
N GLU A 59 -2.23 6.63 -4.53
CA GLU A 59 -3.39 7.25 -3.93
C GLU A 59 -3.49 8.64 -4.59
N PRO A 60 -4.67 9.02 -5.14
CA PRO A 60 -4.79 10.28 -5.84
C PRO A 60 -4.24 11.37 -4.93
N ALA A 61 -3.35 12.24 -5.44
CA ALA A 61 -2.63 13.24 -4.64
C ALA A 61 -3.55 14.19 -3.83
N ASN A 62 -4.85 14.17 -4.13
CA ASN A 62 -5.87 14.98 -3.48
C ASN A 62 -6.71 14.21 -2.46
N THR A 63 -6.40 12.94 -2.20
CA THR A 63 -7.02 12.16 -1.14
C THR A 63 -6.47 12.61 0.19
N ILE A 64 -7.37 12.85 1.14
CA ILE A 64 -7.03 13.28 2.49
C ILE A 64 -7.72 12.40 3.51
N SER A 65 -6.99 12.13 4.57
CA SER A 65 -7.42 11.22 5.63
C SER A 65 -7.51 11.92 6.98
N LYS A 66 -8.37 11.38 7.84
CA LYS A 66 -8.48 11.76 9.25
C LYS A 66 -7.14 11.68 9.99
N SER A 67 -6.28 10.74 9.63
CA SER A 67 -4.93 10.61 10.21
C SER A 67 -4.06 11.85 10.00
N GLU A 68 -4.22 12.58 8.89
CA GLU A 68 -3.45 13.81 8.62
C GLU A 68 -3.90 14.99 9.49
N TYR A 69 -5.18 15.05 9.83
CA TYR A 69 -5.79 16.21 10.51
C TYR A 69 -6.06 15.98 12.01
N GLY A 70 -6.10 14.72 12.45
CA GLY A 70 -6.37 14.33 13.82
C GLY A 70 -7.70 14.90 14.33
N GLU A 71 -7.65 15.59 15.47
CA GLU A 71 -8.84 16.19 16.10
C GLU A 71 -9.50 17.28 15.26
N LYS A 72 -8.74 17.95 14.37
CA LYS A 72 -9.25 19.01 13.47
C LYS A 72 -10.04 18.47 12.28
N TRP A 73 -10.15 17.15 12.14
CA TRP A 73 -10.86 16.52 11.04
C TRP A 73 -12.37 16.82 11.11
N PRO A 74 -12.96 17.53 10.12
CA PRO A 74 -14.33 18.00 10.24
C PRO A 74 -15.38 16.99 9.74
N LEU A 75 -14.96 15.82 9.24
CA LEU A 75 -15.85 14.87 8.58
C LEU A 75 -16.16 13.66 9.44
N THR A 76 -17.34 13.06 9.24
CA THR A 76 -17.74 11.81 9.89
C THR A 76 -17.07 10.58 9.27
N VAL A 77 -16.72 10.66 7.99
CA VAL A 77 -15.97 9.64 7.24
C VAL A 77 -14.47 9.76 7.50
N ASP A 78 -13.72 8.66 7.41
CA ASP A 78 -12.28 8.66 7.73
C ASP A 78 -11.38 9.19 6.59
N GLN A 79 -11.86 9.23 5.35
CA GLN A 79 -11.09 9.65 4.18
C GLN A 79 -12.01 10.24 3.11
N VAL A 80 -11.54 11.25 2.39
CA VAL A 80 -12.23 11.83 1.24
C VAL A 80 -11.26 12.25 0.14
N GLU A 81 -11.75 12.28 -1.09
CA GLU A 81 -11.04 12.90 -2.21
C GLU A 81 -11.44 14.37 -2.31
N LEU A 82 -10.48 15.27 -2.22
CA LEU A 82 -10.69 16.70 -2.40
C LEU A 82 -10.58 17.04 -3.89
N ALA A 83 -11.50 17.85 -4.41
CA ALA A 83 -11.46 18.31 -5.79
C ALA A 83 -11.77 19.80 -5.87
N CYS A 84 -11.23 20.45 -6.91
CA CYS A 84 -11.64 21.78 -7.30
C CYS A 84 -12.14 21.76 -8.73
N GLU A 85 -13.36 22.26 -8.91
CA GLU A 85 -13.87 22.68 -10.21
C GLU A 85 -13.56 24.19 -10.35
N PRO A 86 -12.69 24.58 -11.30
CA PRO A 86 -12.30 25.98 -11.44
C PRO A 86 -13.52 26.91 -11.63
N PRO A 87 -13.47 28.14 -11.08
CA PRO A 87 -12.32 28.76 -10.44
C PRO A 87 -12.26 28.58 -8.91
N THR A 88 -13.37 28.23 -8.24
CA THR A 88 -13.45 28.25 -6.77
C THR A 88 -14.41 27.20 -6.20
N LEU A 89 -14.90 26.24 -6.99
CA LEU A 89 -15.92 25.31 -6.53
C LEU A 89 -15.22 24.10 -5.90
N ILE A 90 -15.11 24.12 -4.57
CA ILE A 90 -14.43 23.05 -3.84
C ILE A 90 -15.45 22.00 -3.45
N THR A 91 -15.12 20.75 -3.77
CA THR A 91 -15.95 19.59 -3.46
C THR A 91 -15.13 18.53 -2.73
N VAL A 92 -15.83 17.69 -1.97
CA VAL A 92 -15.26 16.47 -1.38
C VAL A 92 -16.07 15.28 -1.87
N LYS A 93 -15.39 14.20 -2.24
CA LYS A 93 -16.04 12.95 -2.63
C LYS A 93 -15.78 11.90 -1.57
N ALA A 94 -16.87 11.33 -1.05
CA ALA A 94 -16.86 10.27 -0.04
C ALA A 94 -17.84 9.18 -0.46
N ASN A 95 -17.44 7.91 -0.43
CA ASN A 95 -18.30 6.77 -0.78
C ASN A 95 -19.01 6.92 -2.14
N GLY A 96 -18.35 7.55 -3.12
CA GLY A 96 -18.91 7.81 -4.45
C GLY A 96 -19.85 9.02 -4.54
N VAL A 97 -20.18 9.66 -3.42
CA VAL A 97 -21.04 10.86 -3.37
C VAL A 97 -20.17 12.11 -3.29
N THR A 98 -20.48 13.11 -4.12
CA THR A 98 -19.79 14.41 -4.14
C THR A 98 -20.58 15.43 -3.34
N TYR A 99 -19.92 16.06 -2.38
CA TYR A 99 -20.50 17.06 -1.49
C TYR A 99 -19.89 18.44 -1.75
N ALA A 100 -20.74 19.47 -1.74
CA ALA A 100 -20.32 20.86 -1.93
C ALA A 100 -19.69 21.44 -0.65
N LEU A 101 -18.36 21.61 -0.64
CA LEU A 101 -17.62 21.98 0.57
C LEU A 101 -17.72 23.48 0.92
N ASN A 102 -17.73 24.36 -0.08
CA ASN A 102 -17.76 25.82 0.13
C ASN A 102 -19.03 26.48 -0.43
N GLY A 103 -19.22 27.77 -0.09
CA GLY A 103 -20.41 28.53 -0.52
C GLY A 103 -20.60 28.57 -2.04
N SER A 104 -19.52 28.77 -2.80
CA SER A 104 -19.55 28.75 -4.27
C SER A 104 -20.03 27.39 -4.79
N ALA A 105 -19.49 26.28 -4.27
CA ALA A 105 -19.92 24.96 -4.67
C ALA A 105 -21.40 24.70 -4.33
N ARG A 106 -21.88 25.16 -3.15
CA ARG A 106 -23.29 25.00 -2.77
C ARG A 106 -24.25 25.72 -3.71
N THR A 107 -23.90 26.91 -4.18
CA THR A 107 -24.69 27.64 -5.20
C THR A 107 -24.86 26.83 -6.49
N HIS A 108 -23.85 26.03 -6.85
CA HIS A 108 -23.85 25.20 -8.05
C HIS A 108 -24.27 23.74 -7.80
N ALA A 109 -24.50 23.34 -6.55
CA ALA A 109 -24.74 21.95 -6.17
C ALA A 109 -25.93 21.33 -6.92
N LYS A 110 -27.06 22.04 -7.01
CA LYS A 110 -28.24 21.57 -7.76
C LYS A 110 -27.96 21.34 -9.25
N LYS A 111 -27.09 22.14 -9.86
CA LYS A 111 -26.74 22.02 -11.28
C LYS A 111 -25.88 20.78 -11.53
N TYR A 112 -24.95 20.48 -10.63
CA TYR A 112 -23.99 19.38 -10.77
C TYR A 112 -24.41 18.09 -10.05
N GLY A 113 -25.55 18.10 -9.34
CA GLY A 113 -26.00 16.95 -8.55
C GLY A 113 -25.12 16.68 -7.33
N TRP A 114 -24.57 17.73 -6.71
CA TRP A 114 -23.80 17.59 -5.47
C TRP A 114 -24.70 17.62 -4.25
N GLU A 115 -24.35 16.80 -3.26
CA GLU A 115 -25.02 16.74 -1.98
C GLU A 115 -24.54 17.84 -1.03
N ASP A 116 -25.33 18.07 0.02
CA ASP A 116 -24.96 19.04 1.05
C ASP A 116 -23.89 18.49 1.99
N PHE A 117 -22.79 19.22 2.15
CA PHE A 117 -21.71 18.90 3.08
C PHE A 117 -22.18 18.70 4.53
N GLU A 118 -23.29 19.34 4.94
CA GLU A 118 -23.86 19.18 6.28
C GLU A 118 -24.16 17.71 6.64
N GLN A 119 -24.46 16.86 5.65
CA GLN A 119 -24.75 15.45 5.85
C GLN A 119 -23.57 14.65 6.43
N ILE A 120 -22.34 15.08 6.13
CA ILE A 120 -21.10 14.44 6.59
C ILE A 120 -20.31 15.31 7.58
N TRP A 121 -20.91 16.42 8.03
CA TRP A 121 -20.24 17.36 8.92
C TRP A 121 -20.25 16.87 10.37
N ARG A 122 -19.06 16.54 10.87
CA ARG A 122 -18.85 16.02 12.22
C ARG A 122 -19.06 17.10 13.28
N THR A 123 -19.76 16.72 14.34
CA THR A 123 -19.89 17.50 15.57
C THR A 123 -18.61 17.39 16.41
N ASP A 124 -18.23 18.47 17.07
CA ASP A 124 -17.10 18.51 17.98
C ASP A 124 -17.45 17.73 19.27
N PRO A 125 -16.74 16.62 19.58
CA PRO A 125 -17.01 15.84 20.79
C PRO A 125 -16.81 16.65 22.07
N ALA A 126 -15.93 17.67 22.07
CA ALA A 126 -15.77 18.55 23.22
C ALA A 126 -17.02 19.42 23.43
N SER A 127 -17.66 19.85 22.34
CA SER A 127 -18.92 20.61 22.39
C SER A 127 -20.09 19.74 22.87
N GLU A 128 -20.16 18.50 22.40
CA GLU A 128 -21.18 17.53 22.84
C GLU A 128 -21.06 17.22 24.33
N ALA A 129 -19.83 17.08 24.85
CA ALA A 129 -19.59 16.90 26.27
C ALA A 129 -20.06 18.10 27.12
N MET A 130 -20.16 19.30 26.53
CA MET A 130 -20.70 20.51 27.16
C MET A 130 -22.20 20.71 26.90
N GLY A 131 -22.89 19.75 26.29
CA GLY A 131 -24.31 19.85 25.97
C GLY A 131 -24.64 20.76 24.78
N THR A 132 -23.64 21.09 23.95
CA THR A 132 -23.84 21.82 22.70
C THR A 132 -23.60 20.89 21.50
N SER A 133 -23.83 21.37 20.28
CA SER A 133 -23.65 20.57 19.06
C SER A 133 -22.88 21.35 18.00
N TRP A 134 -21.81 22.02 18.43
CA TRP A 134 -20.98 22.78 17.50
C TRP A 134 -20.25 21.85 16.54
N LYS A 135 -20.22 22.25 15.27
CA LYS A 135 -19.54 21.50 14.22
C LYS A 135 -18.08 21.93 14.11
N ILE A 136 -17.21 21.01 13.74
CA ILE A 136 -15.78 21.31 13.58
C ILE A 136 -15.57 22.07 12.27
N PRO A 137 -15.00 23.28 12.28
CA PRO A 137 -14.94 24.11 11.08
C PRO A 137 -14.10 23.45 9.97
N PRO A 138 -14.60 23.37 8.71
CA PRO A 138 -13.87 22.74 7.60
C PRO A 138 -12.80 23.64 6.97
N THR A 139 -12.37 24.70 7.67
CA THR A 139 -11.46 25.73 7.15
C THR A 139 -10.16 25.14 6.58
N GLY A 140 -9.60 24.11 7.22
CA GLY A 140 -8.38 23.45 6.74
C GLY A 140 -8.58 22.71 5.41
N LEU A 141 -9.75 22.11 5.20
CA LEU A 141 -10.10 21.42 3.95
C LEU A 141 -10.38 22.45 2.85
N ILE A 142 -11.11 23.52 3.16
CA ILE A 142 -11.38 24.61 2.21
C ILE A 142 -10.07 25.25 1.76
N ALA A 143 -9.15 25.55 2.67
CA ALA A 143 -7.85 26.13 2.33
C ALA A 143 -7.05 25.21 1.39
N LYS A 144 -6.97 23.90 1.69
CA LYS A 144 -6.30 22.92 0.81
C LYS A 144 -6.98 22.86 -0.56
N GLY A 145 -8.31 22.91 -0.62
CA GLY A 145 -9.06 22.92 -1.87
C GLY A 145 -8.83 24.17 -2.71
N MET A 146 -8.71 25.33 -2.08
CA MET A 146 -8.34 26.58 -2.76
C MET A 146 -6.94 26.49 -3.38
N GLU A 147 -5.98 25.84 -2.72
CA GLU A 147 -4.65 25.61 -3.30
C GLU A 147 -4.70 24.67 -4.50
N LEU A 148 -5.63 23.71 -4.54
CA LEU A 148 -5.85 22.88 -5.73
C LEU A 148 -6.40 23.71 -6.90
N CYS A 149 -7.31 24.66 -6.63
CA CYS A 149 -7.85 25.53 -7.67
C CYS A 149 -6.80 26.41 -8.37
N LYS A 150 -5.69 26.72 -7.70
CA LYS A 150 -4.59 27.50 -8.30
C LYS A 150 -3.72 26.68 -9.25
N GLN A 151 -3.79 25.35 -9.14
CA GLN A 151 -2.98 24.41 -9.92
C GLN A 151 -3.74 23.84 -11.13
N ALA A 152 -5.05 24.09 -11.22
CA ALA A 152 -5.95 23.68 -12.30
C ALA A 152 -6.07 24.78 -13.36
#